data_AF-A0A2V6AIM5-F1
#
_entry.id   AF-A0A2V6AIM5-F1
#
_cell.length_a   1.000
_cell.length_b   1.000
_cell.length_c   1.000
_cell.angle_alpha   90.00
_cell.angle_beta   90.00
_cell.angle_gamma   90.00
#
_symmetry.space_group_name_H-M   'P 1'
#
loop_
_entity.id
_entity.type
_entity.pdbx_description
1 polymer ?
#
loop_
_entity_poly.entity_id
_entity_poly.type
_entity_poly.pdbx_seq_one_letter_code
_entity_poly.pdbx_strand_id
1 'polypeptide(L)'
;MHPTKRRILYFCIAAIAFINAFAFLAINAFFLGGGVASEIRNGHYYLNNHGRFTEVSRLVYLYADIHFWVTWILILIGSFAVGRAVRLRRQL
;
A
#
# COMPACT_ATOMS: atom_id res chain seq x y z
N MET A 1 -6.69 29.04 -1.65
CA MET A 1 -5.31 28.62 -1.29
C MET A 1 -4.34 28.89 -2.45
N HIS A 2 -3.20 29.53 -2.18
CA HIS A 2 -2.17 29.85 -3.20
C HIS A 2 -1.69 28.57 -3.93
N PRO A 3 -1.40 28.60 -5.25
CA PRO A 3 -0.94 27.44 -6.02
C PRO A 3 0.24 26.70 -5.38
N THR A 4 1.20 27.43 -4.79
CA THR A 4 2.32 26.85 -4.01
C THR A 4 1.87 26.00 -2.83
N LYS A 5 0.90 26.49 -2.04
CA LYS A 5 0.37 25.75 -0.88
C LYS A 5 -0.33 24.46 -1.34
N ARG A 6 -1.08 24.49 -2.45
CA ARG A 6 -1.74 23.29 -3.03
C ARG A 6 -0.72 22.26 -3.50
N ARG A 7 0.38 22.71 -4.10
CA ARG A 7 1.46 21.84 -4.55
C ARG A 7 2.13 21.13 -3.37
N ILE A 8 2.41 21.83 -2.27
CA ILE A 8 2.95 21.25 -1.05
C ILE A 8 2.00 20.18 -0.49
N LEU A 9 0.70 20.50 -0.37
CA LEU A 9 -0.30 19.56 0.11
C LEU A 9 -0.31 18.25 -0.71
N TYR A 10 -0.31 18.35 -2.04
CA TYR A 10 -0.28 17.16 -2.89
C TYR A 10 1.00 16.34 -2.73
N PHE A 11 2.15 16.96 -2.51
CA PHE A 11 3.38 16.23 -2.20
C PHE A 11 3.32 15.55 -0.82
N CYS A 12 2.71 16.18 0.19
CA CYS A 12 2.51 15.54 1.48
C CYS A 12 1.60 14.30 1.37
N ILE A 13 0.50 14.40 0.61
CA ILE A 13 -0.40 13.27 0.35
C ILE A 13 0.37 12.14 -0.35
N ALA A 14 1.15 12.46 -1.39
CA ALA A 14 1.96 11.49 -2.10
C ALA A 14 3.00 10.83 -1.18
N ALA A 15 3.71 11.61 -0.36
CA ALA A 15 4.72 11.11 0.56
C ALA A 15 4.12 10.10 1.56
N ILE A 16 2.98 10.43 2.18
CA ILE A 16 2.28 9.53 3.10
C ILE A 16 1.89 8.22 2.41
N ALA A 17 1.33 8.31 1.20
CA ALA A 17 0.93 7.13 0.43
C ALA A 17 2.12 6.21 0.11
N PHE A 18 3.24 6.78 -0.36
CA PHE A 18 4.42 5.98 -0.70
C PHE A 18 5.12 5.43 0.54
N ILE A 19 5.21 6.19 1.63
CA ILE A 19 5.76 5.69 2.91
C ILE A 19 4.94 4.50 3.41
N ASN A 20 3.61 4.57 3.36
CA ASN A 20 2.75 3.47 3.76
C ASN A 20 2.98 2.23 2.88
N ALA A 21 3.04 2.41 1.56
CA ALA A 21 3.31 1.32 0.62
C ALA A 21 4.68 0.66 0.87
N PHE A 22 5.74 1.45 1.05
CA PHE A 22 7.07 0.93 1.37
C PHE A 22 7.10 0.19 2.71
N ALA A 23 6.44 0.73 3.74
CA ALA A 23 6.35 0.08 5.04
C ALA A 23 5.63 -1.27 4.93
N PHE A 24 4.49 -1.34 4.24
CA PHE A 24 3.79 -2.61 4.04
C PHE A 24 4.61 -3.62 3.24
N LEU A 25 5.21 -3.21 2.12
CA LEU A 25 6.04 -4.10 1.30
C LEU A 25 7.24 -4.63 2.09
N ALA A 26 7.89 -3.79 2.90
CA ALA A 26 8.99 -4.20 3.76
C ALA A 26 8.53 -5.18 4.84
N ILE A 27 7.44 -4.86 5.55
CA ILE A 27 6.87 -5.76 6.57
C ILE A 27 6.52 -7.11 5.94
N ASN A 28 5.86 -7.08 4.78
CA ASN A 28 5.44 -8.29 4.11
C ASN A 28 6.66 -9.13 3.70
N ALA A 29 7.64 -8.52 3.03
CA ALA A 29 8.83 -9.21 2.54
C ALA A 29 9.70 -9.81 3.67
N PHE A 30 9.94 -9.05 4.74
CA PHE A 30 10.88 -9.46 5.79
C PHE A 30 10.23 -10.29 6.92
N PHE A 31 8.96 -10.04 7.26
CA PHE A 31 8.33 -10.64 8.44
C PHE A 31 7.21 -11.63 8.10
N LEU A 32 6.53 -11.45 6.96
CA LEU A 32 5.45 -12.35 6.51
C LEU A 32 5.89 -13.27 5.35
N GLY A 33 7.19 -13.26 5.05
CA GLY A 33 7.78 -14.09 3.99
C GLY A 33 7.35 -13.70 2.59
N GLY A 34 6.83 -12.48 2.36
CA GLY A 34 6.42 -11.95 1.07
C GLY A 34 5.10 -12.49 0.53
N GLY A 35 4.36 -13.25 1.33
CA GLY A 35 3.10 -13.85 0.91
C GLY A 35 1.94 -12.86 0.83
N VAL A 36 0.96 -13.14 -0.02
CA VAL A 36 -0.32 -12.43 -0.05
C VAL A 36 -1.44 -13.33 0.48
N ALA A 37 -2.44 -12.73 1.13
CA ALA A 37 -3.64 -13.46 1.53
C ALA A 37 -4.28 -14.10 0.30
N SER A 38 -4.50 -15.42 0.34
CA SER A 38 -4.86 -16.17 -0.87
C SER A 38 -5.95 -17.21 -0.67
N GLU A 39 -5.85 -18.02 0.39
CA GLU A 39 -6.71 -19.19 0.55
C GLU A 39 -7.15 -19.36 2.00
N ILE A 40 -8.41 -19.75 2.18
CA ILE A 40 -8.98 -20.20 3.44
C ILE A 40 -9.50 -21.63 3.20
N ARG A 41 -8.90 -22.63 3.85
CA ARG A 41 -9.24 -24.05 3.65
C ARG A 41 -9.52 -24.71 4.98
N ASN A 42 -10.70 -25.31 5.13
CA ASN A 42 -11.12 -26.01 6.35
C ASN A 42 -10.96 -25.18 7.65
N GLY A 43 -11.10 -23.85 7.58
CA GLY A 43 -10.91 -22.95 8.73
C GLY A 43 -9.46 -22.52 8.99
N HIS A 44 -8.51 -23.00 8.18
CA HIS A 44 -7.11 -22.58 8.21
C HIS A 44 -6.87 -21.49 7.17
N TYR A 45 -5.96 -20.56 7.47
CA TYR A 45 -5.70 -19.36 6.66
C TYR A 45 -4.30 -19.43 6.07
N TYR A 46 -4.16 -19.16 4.77
CA TYR A 46 -2.90 -19.34 4.06
C TYR A 46 -2.47 -18.08 3.29
N LEU A 47 -1.20 -17.69 3.50
CA LEU A 47 -0.52 -16.71 2.66
C LEU A 47 0.21 -17.45 1.53
N ASN A 48 0.05 -16.99 0.29
CA ASN A 48 0.77 -17.52 -0.87
C ASN A 48 1.97 -16.63 -1.19
N ASN A 49 3.15 -17.21 -1.12
CA ASN A 49 4.38 -16.61 -1.64
C ASN A 49 4.91 -17.46 -2.80
N HIS A 50 4.78 -16.97 -4.04
CA HIS A 50 5.32 -17.61 -5.25
C HIS A 50 4.98 -19.12 -5.37
N GLY A 51 3.74 -19.50 -5.04
CA GLY A 51 3.26 -20.89 -5.10
C GLY A 51 3.51 -21.71 -3.84
N ARG A 52 4.15 -21.14 -2.81
CA ARG A 52 4.26 -21.75 -1.48
C ARG A 52 3.20 -21.17 -0.56
N PHE A 53 2.40 -22.05 0.05
CA PHE A 53 1.36 -21.67 0.99
C PHE A 53 1.84 -21.86 2.42
N THR A 54 1.82 -20.78 3.20
CA THR A 54 2.18 -20.77 4.61
C THR A 54 0.93 -20.57 5.44
N GLU A 55 0.66 -21.51 6.36
CA GLU A 55 -0.45 -21.36 7.31
C GLU A 55 -0.15 -20.25 8.32
N VAL A 56 -1.13 -19.39 8.54
CA VAL A 56 -1.06 -18.27 9.48
C VAL A 56 -2.32 -18.19 10.32
N SER A 57 -2.26 -17.39 11.40
CA SER A 57 -3.47 -17.07 12.15
C SER A 57 -4.43 -16.22 11.32
N ARG A 58 -5.73 -16.31 11.64
CA ARG A 58 -6.78 -15.46 11.05
C ARG A 58 -6.43 -13.97 11.07
N LEU A 59 -5.83 -13.51 12.17
CA LEU A 59 -5.48 -12.10 12.37
C LEU A 59 -4.38 -11.66 11.40
N VAL A 60 -3.36 -12.49 11.20
CA VAL A 60 -2.28 -12.23 10.24
C VAL A 60 -2.81 -12.24 8.81
N TYR A 61 -3.69 -13.19 8.47
CA TYR A 61 -4.34 -13.24 7.15
C TYR A 61 -5.14 -11.96 6.87
N LEU A 62 -6.01 -11.56 7.81
CA LEU A 62 -6.83 -10.36 7.66
C LEU A 62 -5.97 -9.09 7.58
N TYR A 63 -4.91 -9.02 8.39
CA TYR A 63 -3.93 -7.93 8.32
C TYR A 63 -3.31 -7.83 6.93
N ALA A 64 -2.85 -8.96 6.36
CA ALA A 64 -2.22 -9.01 5.05
C ALA A 64 -3.20 -8.64 3.92
N ASP A 65 -4.43 -9.14 3.96
CA ASP A 65 -5.47 -8.85 2.97
C ASP A 65 -5.85 -7.37 2.97
N ILE A 66 -6.16 -6.81 4.15
CA ILE A 66 -6.52 -5.38 4.29
C ILE A 66 -5.37 -4.51 3.81
N HIS A 67 -4.13 -4.77 4.25
CA HIS A 67 -3.01 -3.93 3.87
C HIS A 67 -2.63 -4.07 2.40
N PHE A 68 -2.85 -5.23 1.79
CA PHE A 68 -2.69 -5.39 0.35
C PHE A 68 -3.59 -4.41 -0.40
N TRP A 69 -4.91 -4.43 -0.12
CA TRP A 69 -5.86 -3.54 -0.78
C TRP A 69 -5.62 -2.06 -0.47
N VAL A 70 -5.37 -1.72 0.81
CA VAL A 70 -5.08 -0.35 1.22
C VAL A 70 -3.82 0.19 0.54
N THR A 71 -2.77 -0.63 0.42
CA THR A 71 -1.53 -0.24 -0.25
C THR A 71 -1.78 0.12 -1.71
N TRP A 72 -2.51 -0.72 -2.45
CA TRP A 72 -2.82 -0.44 -3.85
C TRP A 72 -3.66 0.83 -4.02
N ILE A 73 -4.67 1.03 -3.17
CA ILE A 73 -5.50 2.24 -3.18
C ILE A 73 -4.65 3.49 -2.89
N LEU A 74 -3.78 3.44 -1.88
CA LEU A 74 -2.91 4.57 -1.53
C LEU A 74 -1.91 4.87 -2.64
N ILE A 75 -1.33 3.88 -3.30
CA ILE A 75 -0.45 4.08 -4.46
C ILE A 75 -1.18 4.86 -5.57
N LEU A 76 -2.45 4.52 -5.86
CA LEU A 76 -3.25 5.25 -6.85
C LEU A 76 -3.49 6.71 -6.43
N ILE A 77 -3.87 6.94 -5.17
CA ILE A 77 -4.09 8.28 -4.62
C ILE A 77 -2.80 9.11 -4.66
N GLY A 78 -1.67 8.52 -4.22
CA GLY A 78 -0.36 9.16 -4.23
C GLY A 78 0.09 9.51 -5.65
N SER A 79 -0.07 8.60 -6.60
CA SER A 79 0.24 8.83 -8.01
C SER A 79 -0.60 9.97 -8.60
N PHE A 80 -1.90 10.00 -8.30
CA PHE A 80 -2.77 11.10 -8.70
C PHE A 80 -2.31 12.43 -8.09
N ALA A 81 -1.96 12.44 -6.79
CA ALA A 81 -1.48 13.62 -6.09
C ALA A 81 -0.18 14.16 -6.71
N VAL A 82 0.78 13.30 -7.07
CA VAL A 82 1.98 13.69 -7.82
C VAL A 82 1.59 14.35 -9.15
N GLY A 83 0.69 13.73 -9.92
CA GLY A 83 0.20 14.28 -11.19
C GLY A 83 -0.48 15.66 -11.03
N ARG A 84 -1.15 15.92 -9.90
CA ARG A 84 -1.70 17.25 -9.57
C ARG A 84 -0.60 18.25 -9.20
N ALA A 85 0.37 17.84 -8.38
CA ALA A 85 1.49 18.69 -7.98
C ALA A 85 2.35 19.12 -9.17
N VAL A 86 2.61 18.21 -10.12
CA VAL A 86 3.37 18.49 -11.35
C VAL A 86 2.61 19.44 -12.27
N ARG A 87 1.28 19.27 -12.42
CA ARG A 87 0.45 20.19 -13.23
C ARG A 87 0.43 21.61 -12.66
N LEU A 88 0.35 21.77 -11.34
CA LEU A 88 0.39 23.09 -10.70
C LEU A 88 1.73 23.82 -10.90
N ARG A 89 2.85 23.11 -11.09
CA ARG A 89 4.13 23.73 -11.45
C ARG A 89 4.08 24.44 -12.80
N ARG A 90 3.28 23.94 -13.75
CA ARG A 90 3.14 24.54 -15.09
C ARG A 90 2.28 25.81 -15.11
N GLN A 91 1.62 26.13 -14.00
CA GLN A 91 0.71 27.27 -13.85
C GLN A 91 1.30 28.40 -12.97
N LEU A 92 2.53 28.20 -12.47
CA LEU A 92 3.34 29.16 -11.72
C LEU A 92 4.38 29.75 -12.67
#